data_AF-A0A914B0Z8-F1
#
_entry.id   AF-A0A914B0Z8-F1
#
_cell.length_a   1.000
_cell.length_b   1.000
_cell.length_c   1.000
_cell.angle_alpha   90.00
_cell.angle_beta   90.00
_cell.angle_gamma   90.00
#
_symmetry.space_group_name_H-M   'P 1'
#
loop_
_entity.id
_entity.type
_entity.pdbx_description
1 polymer ?
#
loop_
_entity_poly.entity_id
_entity_poly.type
_entity_poly.pdbx_seq_one_letter_code
_entity_poly.pdbx_strand_id
1 'polypeptide(L)'
;MAGEGGFGRLWQHLRQTLGMTIDFFTSTDVEHACRNQNIPIAEIQTISIQCDISSCFHPPQQLTQDGNILLDFLTHTVNFAQNAPAENRDDVLRFLGSEACSKTGPAGEVLFNGFDAAVIIRKQ
;
A
#
# COMPACT_ATOMS: atom_id res chain seq x y z
N MET A 1 10.19 -7.60 7.00
CA MET A 1 10.29 -6.15 7.32
C MET A 1 9.41 -5.44 6.31
N ALA A 2 8.68 -4.39 6.68
CA ALA A 2 7.83 -3.69 5.71
C ALA A 2 8.70 -3.09 4.59
N GLY A 3 8.34 -3.34 3.33
CA GLY A 3 9.02 -2.74 2.19
C GLY A 3 8.91 -1.22 2.20
N GLU A 4 9.89 -0.52 1.64
CA GLU A 4 10.00 0.95 1.68
C GLU A 4 9.00 1.67 0.75
N GLY A 5 8.11 0.93 0.06
CA GLY A 5 7.07 1.52 -0.77
C GLY A 5 5.80 1.86 -0.01
N GLY A 6 4.92 2.67 -0.63
CA GLY A 6 3.63 3.06 -0.04
C GLY A 6 2.79 1.87 0.44
N PHE A 7 2.78 0.77 -0.31
CA PHE A 7 2.09 -0.46 0.11
C PHE A 7 2.69 -1.10 1.36
N GLY A 8 4.03 -1.26 1.41
CA GLY A 8 4.68 -1.86 2.58
C GLY A 8 4.39 -1.09 3.86
N ARG A 9 4.47 0.25 3.79
CA ARG A 9 4.13 1.14 4.92
C ARG A 9 2.63 1.09 5.26
N LEU A 10 1.76 1.16 4.25
CA LEU A 10 0.31 1.07 4.45
C LEU A 10 -0.08 -0.24 5.13
N TRP A 11 0.42 -1.38 4.66
CA TRP A 11 0.12 -2.69 5.23
C TRP A 11 0.59 -2.83 6.67
N GLN A 12 1.77 -2.30 7.00
CA GLN A 12 2.24 -2.27 8.38
C GLN A 12 1.30 -1.46 9.28
N HIS A 13 0.83 -0.32 8.80
CA HIS A 13 -0.11 0.52 9.51
C HIS A 13 -1.48 -0.14 9.67
N LEU A 14 -2.03 -0.71 8.59
CA LEU A 14 -3.31 -1.44 8.61
C LEU A 14 -3.27 -2.64 9.58
N ARG A 15 -2.15 -3.36 9.66
CA ARG A 15 -1.99 -4.44 10.64
C ARG A 15 -2.13 -3.95 12.08
N GLN A 16 -1.62 -2.75 12.38
CA GLN A 16 -1.70 -2.15 13.71
C GLN A 16 -3.10 -1.59 14.00
N THR A 17 -3.69 -0.87 13.04
CA THR A 17 -4.97 -0.17 13.22
C THR A 17 -6.18 -1.10 13.11
N LEU A 18 -6.14 -2.07 12.19
CA LEU A 18 -7.26 -2.98 11.90
C LEU A 18 -7.07 -4.39 12.44
N GLY A 19 -5.92 -4.71 13.05
CA GLY A 19 -5.62 -6.04 13.57
C GLY A 19 -5.53 -7.12 12.48
N MET A 20 -5.15 -6.75 11.25
CA MET A 20 -5.12 -7.68 10.12
C MET A 20 -4.12 -8.81 10.33
N THR A 21 -4.57 -10.05 10.07
CA THR A 21 -3.75 -11.26 10.13
C THR A 21 -3.20 -11.69 8.77
N ILE A 22 -3.44 -10.90 7.72
CA ILE A 22 -2.94 -11.20 6.37
C ILE A 22 -1.42 -11.01 6.34
N ASP A 23 -0.73 -11.95 5.71
CA ASP A 23 0.70 -11.84 5.42
C ASP A 23 0.91 -11.06 4.13
N PHE A 24 1.43 -9.85 4.29
CA PHE A 24 1.84 -9.00 3.20
C PHE A 24 3.33 -9.19 2.94
N PHE A 25 3.65 -9.75 1.78
CA PHE A 25 5.02 -9.95 1.34
C PHE A 25 5.46 -8.83 0.41
N THR A 26 6.71 -8.42 0.55
CA THR A 26 7.38 -7.43 -0.29
C THR A 26 8.63 -8.03 -0.92
N SER A 27 9.25 -7.31 -1.86
CA SER A 27 10.55 -7.73 -2.42
C SER A 27 11.62 -7.91 -1.34
N THR A 28 11.57 -7.13 -0.26
CA THR A 28 12.47 -7.27 0.89
C THR A 28 12.37 -8.65 1.55
N ASP A 29 11.16 -9.24 1.60
CA ASP A 29 10.96 -10.58 2.15
C ASP A 29 11.52 -11.65 1.20
N VAL A 30 11.39 -11.46 -0.12
CA VAL A 30 12.00 -12.33 -1.15
C VAL A 30 13.53 -12.26 -1.07
N GLU A 31 14.10 -11.06 -0.94
CA GLU A 31 15.54 -10.85 -0.77
C GLU A 31 16.08 -11.55 0.47
N HIS A 32 15.36 -11.44 1.58
CA HIS A 32 15.71 -12.11 2.83
C HIS A 32 15.66 -13.64 2.68
N ALA A 33 14.62 -14.17 2.02
CA ALA A 33 14.49 -15.59 1.76
C ALA A 33 15.61 -16.13 0.84
N CYS A 34 16.02 -15.37 -0.18
CA CYS A 34 17.14 -15.74 -1.05
C CYS A 34 18.46 -15.76 -0.28
N ARG A 35 18.72 -14.72 0.53
CA ARG A 35 19.92 -14.64 1.39
C ARG A 35 20.02 -15.84 2.33
N ASN A 36 18.92 -16.20 2.99
CA ASN A 36 18.89 -17.33 3.93
C ASN A 36 19.13 -18.69 3.26
N GLN A 37 18.81 -18.80 1.96
CA GLN A 37 18.99 -20.02 1.17
C GLN A 37 20.27 -19.99 0.31
N ASN A 38 21.12 -18.97 0.46
CA ASN A 38 22.30 -18.74 -0.38
C ASN A 38 21.99 -18.72 -1.89
N ILE A 39 20.81 -18.22 -2.27
CA ILE A 39 20.40 -18.04 -3.66
C ILE A 39 20.87 -16.65 -4.13
N PRO A 40 21.76 -16.57 -5.13
CA PRO A 40 22.24 -15.28 -5.64
C PRO A 40 21.15 -14.58 -6.44
N ILE A 41 20.84 -13.35 -6.05
CA ILE A 41 19.99 -12.44 -6.83
C ILE A 41 20.88 -11.79 -7.88
N ALA A 42 20.48 -11.92 -9.14
CA ALA A 42 21.23 -11.36 -10.25
C ALA A 42 20.97 -9.85 -10.41
N GLU A 43 19.72 -9.43 -10.17
CA GLU A 43 19.28 -8.06 -10.39
C GLU A 43 17.96 -7.80 -9.65
N ILE A 44 17.73 -6.55 -9.27
CA ILE A 44 16.43 -6.06 -8.77
C ILE A 44 16.06 -4.85 -9.62
N GLN A 45 14.91 -4.92 -10.28
CA GLN A 45 14.36 -3.79 -11.03
C GLN A 45 13.14 -3.23 -10.30
N THR A 46 13.10 -1.91 -10.12
CA THR A 46 11.98 -1.23 -9.44
C THR A 46 11.22 -0.35 -10.42
N ILE A 47 9.89 -0.43 -10.35
CA ILE A 47 8.98 0.40 -11.13
C ILE A 47 8.19 1.27 -10.16
N SER A 48 8.24 2.59 -10.34
CA SER A 48 7.39 3.51 -9.58
C SER A 48 5.97 3.47 -10.12
N ILE A 49 5.01 3.30 -9.21
CA ILE A 49 3.59 3.26 -9.53
C ILE A 49 2.94 4.46 -8.87
N GLN A 50 2.23 5.24 -9.70
CA GLN A 50 1.45 6.37 -9.24
C GLN A 50 0.00 6.14 -9.62
N CYS A 51 -0.87 6.24 -8.63
CA CYS A 51 -2.31 6.10 -8.79
C CYS A 51 -2.95 7.33 -8.16
N ASP A 52 -3.84 7.99 -8.88
CA ASP A 52 -4.68 9.03 -8.29
C ASP A 52 -5.71 8.36 -7.37
N ILE A 53 -5.59 8.66 -6.09
CA ILE A 53 -6.45 8.14 -5.04
C ILE A 53 -7.30 9.25 -4.41
N SER A 54 -7.42 10.42 -5.06
CA SER A 54 -8.16 11.58 -4.54
C SER A 54 -9.61 11.23 -4.19
N SER A 55 -10.24 10.35 -4.96
CA SER A 55 -11.61 9.90 -4.73
C SER A 55 -11.81 9.18 -3.39
N CYS A 56 -10.76 8.60 -2.81
CA CYS A 56 -10.79 7.95 -1.48
C CYS A 56 -11.01 8.95 -0.33
N PHE A 57 -10.74 10.23 -0.55
CA PHE A 57 -10.78 11.27 0.50
C PHE A 57 -12.10 12.04 0.52
N HIS A 58 -13.05 11.70 -0.35
CA HIS A 58 -14.38 12.26 -0.26
C HIS A 58 -15.07 11.82 1.05
N PRO A 59 -15.86 12.69 1.69
CA PRO A 59 -16.65 12.31 2.85
C PRO A 59 -17.50 11.08 2.55
N PRO A 60 -17.80 10.20 3.54
CA PRO A 60 -18.55 8.97 3.30
C PRO A 60 -19.88 9.15 2.53
N GLN A 61 -20.57 10.29 2.70
CA GLN A 61 -21.82 10.62 2.03
C GLN A 61 -21.65 11.01 0.55
N GLN A 62 -20.42 11.34 0.15
CA GLN A 62 -20.04 11.79 -1.19
C GLN A 62 -19.00 10.86 -1.84
N LEU A 63 -18.68 9.74 -1.17
CA LEU A 63 -17.73 8.76 -1.67
C LEU A 63 -18.30 8.14 -2.95
N THR A 64 -17.57 8.30 -4.04
CA THR A 64 -17.96 7.73 -5.33
C THR A 64 -17.79 6.21 -5.29
N GLN A 65 -18.46 5.50 -6.20
CA GLN A 65 -18.28 4.06 -6.34
C GLN A 65 -16.79 3.69 -6.54
N ASP A 66 -16.08 4.45 -7.39
CA ASP A 66 -14.66 4.22 -7.65
C ASP A 66 -13.80 4.46 -6.41
N GLY A 67 -14.06 5.53 -5.64
CA GLY A 67 -13.36 5.79 -4.39
C GLY A 67 -13.60 4.69 -3.34
N ASN A 68 -14.82 4.15 -3.29
CA ASN A 68 -15.13 3.03 -2.41
C ASN A 68 -14.40 1.75 -2.80
N ILE A 69 -14.41 1.39 -4.09
CA ILE A 69 -13.69 0.22 -4.61
C ILE A 69 -12.18 0.34 -4.37
N LEU A 70 -11.63 1.54 -4.57
CA LEU A 70 -10.21 1.80 -4.39
C LEU A 70 -9.80 1.73 -2.91
N LEU A 71 -10.64 2.24 -1.99
CA LEU A 71 -10.42 2.06 -0.56
C LEU A 71 -10.44 0.59 -0.15
N ASP A 72 -11.40 -0.18 -0.64
CA ASP A 72 -11.47 -1.62 -0.36
C ASP A 72 -10.22 -2.34 -0.86
N PHE A 73 -9.73 -1.99 -2.05
CA PHE A 73 -8.49 -2.53 -2.62
C PHE A 73 -7.26 -2.19 -1.77
N LEU A 74 -7.11 -0.92 -1.37
CA LEU A 74 -5.95 -0.46 -0.59
C LEU A 74 -5.94 -1.05 0.83
N THR A 75 -7.11 -1.22 1.43
CA THR A 75 -7.27 -1.70 2.81
C THR A 75 -7.46 -3.22 2.92
N HIS A 76 -7.63 -3.91 1.79
CA HIS A 76 -7.99 -5.33 1.73
C HIS A 76 -9.22 -5.65 2.60
N THR A 77 -10.15 -4.71 2.71
CA THR A 77 -11.35 -4.80 3.56
C THR A 77 -12.57 -4.46 2.73
N VAL A 78 -13.55 -5.37 2.69
CA VAL A 78 -14.79 -5.16 1.92
C VAL A 78 -15.66 -4.10 2.58
N ASN A 79 -16.10 -3.11 1.80
CA ASN A 79 -16.89 -1.96 2.23
C ASN A 79 -16.23 -1.24 3.42
N PHE A 80 -14.93 -0.96 3.30
CA PHE A 80 -14.11 -0.40 4.38
C PHE A 80 -14.71 0.90 4.93
N ALA A 81 -15.12 1.80 4.05
CA ALA A 81 -15.63 3.12 4.43
C ALA A 81 -16.90 3.05 5.30
N GLN A 82 -17.71 2.00 5.13
CA GLN A 82 -18.96 1.77 5.86
C GLN A 82 -18.77 0.91 7.10
N ASN A 83 -17.87 -0.08 7.05
CA ASN A 83 -17.73 -1.11 8.08
C ASN A 83 -16.66 -0.80 9.13
N ALA A 84 -15.65 0.00 8.80
CA ALA A 84 -14.61 0.36 9.75
C ALA A 84 -15.16 1.31 10.82
N PRO A 85 -14.77 1.13 12.10
CA PRO A 85 -14.99 2.15 13.13
C PRO A 85 -14.47 3.51 12.64
N ALA A 86 -15.21 4.58 12.92
CA ALA A 86 -14.87 5.91 12.40
C ALA A 86 -13.43 6.33 12.76
N GLU A 87 -13.00 6.05 13.99
CA GLU A 87 -11.63 6.30 14.45
C GLU A 87 -10.58 5.60 13.58
N ASN A 88 -10.78 4.31 13.31
CA ASN A 88 -9.87 3.52 12.47
C ASN A 88 -9.89 4.00 11.02
N ARG A 89 -11.07 4.32 10.48
CA ARG A 89 -11.20 4.84 9.11
C ARG A 89 -10.43 6.16 8.97
N ASP A 90 -10.63 7.08 9.91
CA ASP A 90 -10.05 8.42 9.85
C ASP A 90 -8.52 8.36 10.07
N ASP A 91 -8.03 7.43 10.91
CA ASP A 91 -6.59 7.14 11.06
C ASP A 91 -5.98 6.62 9.75
N VAL A 92 -6.61 5.61 9.13
CA VAL A 92 -6.14 5.03 7.88
C VAL A 92 -6.13 6.06 6.75
N LEU A 93 -7.19 6.86 6.59
CA LEU A 93 -7.24 7.91 5.57
C LEU A 93 -6.15 8.96 5.81
N ARG A 94 -5.95 9.40 7.05
CA ARG A 94 -4.87 10.33 7.40
C ARG A 94 -3.49 9.76 7.05
N PHE A 95 -3.24 8.48 7.36
CA PHE A 95 -1.97 7.84 7.04
C PHE A 95 -1.78 7.66 5.53
N LEU A 96 -2.82 7.22 4.82
CA LEU A 96 -2.84 7.04 3.37
C LEU A 96 -2.55 8.35 2.63
N GLY A 97 -3.08 9.48 3.10
CA GLY A 97 -2.83 10.82 2.53
C GLY A 97 -1.50 11.45 2.92
N SER A 98 -0.75 10.85 3.87
CA SER A 98 0.53 11.40 4.33
C SER A 98 1.67 11.14 3.35
N GLU A 99 2.78 11.87 3.51
CA GLU A 99 4.01 11.70 2.71
C GLU A 99 4.62 10.29 2.81
N ALA A 100 4.21 9.50 3.80
CA ALA A 100 4.63 8.10 3.91
C ALA A 100 4.04 7.23 2.79
N CYS A 101 2.81 7.51 2.36
CA CYS A 101 2.08 6.68 1.40
C CYS A 101 1.83 7.40 0.07
N SER A 102 1.67 8.72 0.09
CA SER A 102 1.21 9.51 -1.05
C SER A 102 2.01 10.80 -1.21
N LYS A 103 1.78 11.49 -2.31
CA LYS A 103 2.29 12.84 -2.58
C LYS A 103 1.21 13.68 -3.24
N THR A 104 1.30 14.99 -3.12
CA THR A 104 0.43 15.91 -3.84
C THR A 104 0.89 16.03 -5.29
N GLY A 105 -0.01 15.79 -6.24
CA GLY A 105 0.20 15.96 -7.66
C GLY A 105 0.13 17.43 -8.10
N PRO A 106 0.49 17.73 -9.37
CA PRO A 106 0.57 19.11 -9.87
C PRO A 106 -0.76 19.87 -9.81
N ALA A 107 -1.89 19.18 -9.91
CA ALA A 107 -3.23 19.76 -9.83
C ALA A 107 -3.86 19.69 -8.42
N GLY A 108 -3.10 19.29 -7.40
CA GLY A 108 -3.59 19.12 -6.02
C GLY A 108 -4.19 17.75 -5.71
N GLU A 109 -4.13 16.82 -6.68
CA GLU A 109 -4.55 15.43 -6.56
C GLU A 109 -3.68 14.66 -5.55
N VAL A 110 -4.25 13.65 -4.89
CA VAL A 110 -3.51 12.77 -3.98
C VAL A 110 -3.03 11.57 -4.75
N LEU A 111 -1.72 11.52 -5.03
CA LEU A 111 -1.11 10.44 -5.79
C LEU A 111 -0.45 9.44 -4.84
N PHE A 112 -0.98 8.21 -4.79
CA PHE A 112 -0.36 7.14 -4.04
C PHE A 112 1.03 6.82 -4.62
N ASN A 113 2.02 6.70 -3.74
CA ASN A 113 3.41 6.48 -4.09
C ASN A 113 3.80 5.01 -3.83
N GLY A 114 3.44 4.16 -4.79
CA GLY A 114 3.77 2.74 -4.79
C GLY A 114 5.08 2.44 -5.54
N PHE A 115 5.67 1.29 -5.24
CA PHE A 115 6.73 0.72 -6.06
C PHE A 115 6.50 -0.79 -6.16
N ASP A 116 6.64 -1.32 -7.37
CA ASP A 116 6.77 -2.74 -7.59
C ASP A 116 8.22 -3.07 -7.86
N ALA A 117 8.67 -4.25 -7.40
CA ALA A 117 10.03 -4.70 -7.61
C ALA A 117 10.03 -6.11 -8.21
N ALA A 118 10.76 -6.27 -9.31
CA ALA A 118 11.07 -7.55 -9.93
C ALA A 118 12.43 -8.03 -9.41
N VAL A 119 12.42 -9.13 -8.64
CA VAL A 119 13.64 -9.80 -8.16
C VAL A 119 14.03 -10.88 -9.18
N ILE A 120 15.15 -10.69 -9.85
CA ILE A 120 15.61 -11.56 -10.95
C ILE A 120 16.66 -12.53 -10.40
N ILE A 121 16.32 -13.82 -10.44
CA ILE A 121 17.21 -14.92 -10.09
C ILE A 121 17.63 -15.61 -11.38
N ARG A 122 18.94 -15.72 -11.62
CA ARG A 122 19.48 -16.42 -12.79
C ARG A 122 20.11 -17.72 -12.31
N LYS A 123 19.82 -18.81 -13.01
CA LYS A 123 20.52 -20.08 -12.83
C LYS A 123 21.97 -19.87 -13.26
N GLN A 124 22.91 -20.19 -12.37
CA GLN A 124 24.34 -20.24 -12.70
C GLN A 124 24.64 -21.42 -13.60
#